data_AF-A0A2N5A816-F1
#
_entry.id   AF-A0A2N5A816-F1
#
_cell.length_a   1.000
_cell.length_b   1.000
_cell.length_c   1.000
_cell.angle_alpha   90.00
_cell.angle_beta   90.00
_cell.angle_gamma   90.00
#
_symmetry.space_group_name_H-M   'P 1'
#
loop_
_entity.id
_entity.type
_entity.pdbx_description
1 polymer ?
#
loop_
_entity_poly.entity_id
_entity_poly.type
_entity_poly.pdbx_seq_one_letter_code
_entity_poly.pdbx_strand_id
1 'polypeptide(L)'
;HNESGSLGGEDCGSTQHILLLDEFYRTAVRLAGKRILWNMVPCDEEEHYDDYVMGLYAQGVLTPNEWLDLGGLSSLSAEEYFGASLWQLYKSIDSPYKAVLKTLLLEAYSWEYPNNRLLAKDIKQRLHDGEIVSFGLDPYCMMLERVTTYLQAIEDETRLDLVRRCFYLKVCEKLSRERACVGWRREVVSQLVNAWGWDEKRLMMLDNRANWKIDEVRKAHNELLDAMMQSYRNLIRFARRNNLSVSASPQDIGVLTRKLYAAFEALPGKVTLVNPQISPDLSEPNLTFIHVPPGRANRTGWYLYNRAPDMESIISHQPLEYNRYLNKLVAWA
;
A
#
# COMPACT_ATOMS: atom_id res chain seq x y z
N HIS A 1 19.69 23.17 -8.68
CA HIS A 1 20.75 22.52 -7.89
C HIS A 1 20.20 21.19 -7.38
N ASN A 2 20.47 20.10 -8.09
CA ASN A 2 20.09 18.75 -7.68
C ASN A 2 21.32 18.08 -7.06
N GLU A 3 21.56 18.34 -5.77
CA GLU A 3 22.44 17.48 -5.00
C GLU A 3 21.61 16.26 -4.58
N SER A 4 21.93 15.11 -5.15
CA SER A 4 21.44 13.81 -4.73
C SER A 4 21.84 13.58 -3.27
N GLY A 5 20.85 13.62 -2.37
CA GLY A 5 21.02 13.32 -0.95
C GLY A 5 21.61 11.92 -0.73
N SER A 6 22.44 11.81 0.30
CA SER A 6 22.94 10.53 0.80
C SER A 6 21.78 9.66 1.29
N LEU A 7 21.79 8.39 0.92
CA LEU A 7 20.79 7.37 1.24
C LEU A 7 20.61 7.15 2.76
N GLY A 8 19.82 8.00 3.40
CA GLY A 8 19.06 7.64 4.59
C GLY A 8 17.95 6.65 4.21
N GLY A 9 17.49 5.82 5.16
CA GLY A 9 16.53 4.72 4.94
C GLY A 9 15.14 5.09 4.37
N GLU A 10 14.93 6.36 4.02
CA GLU A 10 13.68 6.91 3.47
C GLU A 10 13.83 7.57 2.10
N ASP A 11 15.05 7.73 1.57
CA ASP A 11 15.29 8.55 0.37
C ASP A 11 15.36 7.69 -0.90
N CYS A 12 14.55 8.04 -1.91
CA CYS A 12 14.52 7.38 -3.23
C CYS A 12 15.16 8.22 -4.35
N GLY A 13 15.85 9.31 -4.01
CA GLY A 13 16.43 10.22 -5.00
C GLY A 13 15.39 10.73 -6.00
N SER A 14 15.82 11.00 -7.23
CA SER A 14 14.98 11.55 -8.32
C SER A 14 13.93 10.57 -8.89
N THR A 15 13.82 9.33 -8.38
CA THR A 15 13.00 8.28 -9.01
C THR A 15 11.51 8.33 -8.67
N GLN A 16 11.07 9.25 -7.80
CA GLN A 16 9.66 9.40 -7.38
C GLN A 16 9.24 10.86 -7.17
N HIS A 17 9.96 11.82 -7.74
CA HIS A 17 9.75 13.23 -7.45
C HIS A 17 8.28 13.66 -7.62
N ILE A 18 7.67 13.33 -8.77
CA ILE A 18 6.29 13.75 -9.07
C ILE A 18 5.26 13.03 -8.20
N LEU A 19 5.49 11.77 -7.84
CA LEU A 19 4.57 11.02 -6.97
C LEU A 19 4.64 11.45 -5.51
N LEU A 20 5.83 11.81 -5.03
CA LEU A 20 6.00 12.40 -3.71
C LEU A 20 5.35 13.78 -3.66
N LEU A 21 5.48 14.57 -4.73
CA LEU A 21 4.83 15.87 -4.86
C LEU A 21 3.30 15.74 -4.95
N ASP A 22 2.78 14.77 -5.72
CA ASP A 22 1.35 14.41 -5.75
C ASP A 22 0.85 14.04 -4.34
N GLU A 23 1.57 13.18 -3.61
CA GLU A 23 1.23 12.82 -2.23
C GLU A 23 1.30 14.02 -1.27
N PHE A 24 2.29 14.89 -1.43
CA PHE A 24 2.41 16.10 -0.63
C PHE A 24 1.23 17.04 -0.89
N TYR A 25 0.94 17.39 -2.14
CA TYR A 25 -0.12 18.35 -2.47
C TYR A 25 -1.52 17.88 -2.11
N ARG A 26 -1.80 16.57 -2.15
CA ARG A 26 -3.09 16.05 -1.69
C ARG A 26 -3.24 15.96 -0.18
N THR A 27 -2.16 15.92 0.60
CA THR A 27 -2.23 15.70 2.06
C THR A 27 -1.84 16.90 2.91
N ALA A 28 -1.02 17.80 2.39
CA ALA A 28 -0.49 18.92 3.15
C ALA A 28 -1.47 20.10 3.16
N VAL A 29 -1.56 20.76 4.31
CA VAL A 29 -2.39 21.97 4.49
C VAL A 29 -1.51 23.21 4.64
N ARG A 30 -0.52 23.14 5.54
CA ARG A 30 0.53 24.15 5.75
C ARG A 30 1.81 23.49 6.24
N LEU A 31 2.96 24.10 5.99
CA LEU A 31 4.25 23.66 6.51
C LEU A 31 4.94 24.81 7.25
N ALA A 32 5.25 24.62 8.53
CA ALA A 32 5.84 25.65 9.39
C ALA A 32 5.09 27.00 9.33
N GLY A 33 3.76 26.96 9.24
CA GLY A 33 2.90 28.14 9.13
C GLY A 33 2.74 28.71 7.72
N LYS A 34 3.63 28.37 6.78
CA LYS A 34 3.55 28.80 5.37
C LYS A 34 2.42 28.09 4.64
N ARG A 35 1.73 28.84 3.78
CA ARG A 35 0.67 28.32 2.89
C ARG A 35 1.31 27.67 1.67
N ILE A 36 0.65 26.66 1.09
CA ILE A 36 1.13 25.99 -0.11
C ILE A 36 0.74 26.83 -1.32
N LEU A 37 1.72 27.28 -2.11
CA LEU A 37 1.48 28.17 -3.24
C LEU A 37 0.73 27.49 -4.38
N TRP A 38 0.99 26.20 -4.59
CA TRP A 38 0.45 25.44 -5.71
C TRP A 38 -1.09 25.48 -5.83
N ASN A 39 -1.78 25.57 -4.68
CA ASN A 39 -3.24 25.70 -4.61
C ASN A 39 -3.78 27.06 -5.11
N MET A 40 -2.92 28.06 -5.33
CA MET A 40 -3.32 29.38 -5.84
C MET A 40 -3.29 29.45 -7.37
N VAL A 41 -2.55 28.56 -8.01
CA VAL A 41 -2.45 28.51 -9.47
C VAL A 41 -3.67 27.75 -10.00
N PRO A 42 -4.45 28.26 -10.98
CA PRO A 42 -5.53 27.51 -11.60
C PRO A 42 -5.07 26.18 -12.23
N CYS A 43 -5.98 25.23 -12.43
CA CYS A 43 -5.64 23.97 -13.10
C CYS A 43 -5.20 24.16 -14.57
N ASP A 44 -5.79 25.14 -15.27
CA ASP A 44 -5.47 25.42 -16.68
C ASP A 44 -4.10 26.11 -16.86
N GLU A 45 -3.55 26.68 -15.80
CA GLU A 45 -2.25 27.35 -15.78
C GLU A 45 -1.11 26.43 -15.31
N GLU A 46 -1.38 25.13 -15.10
CA GLU A 46 -0.40 24.17 -14.59
C GLU A 46 0.81 24.01 -15.52
N GLU A 47 0.62 24.09 -16.83
CA GLU A 47 1.71 24.01 -17.82
C GLU A 47 2.57 25.28 -17.85
N HIS A 48 2.04 26.40 -17.37
CA HIS A 48 2.70 27.72 -17.29
C HIS A 48 2.93 28.15 -15.84
N TYR A 49 3.06 27.18 -14.93
CA TYR A 49 3.10 27.40 -13.48
C TYR A 49 4.05 28.52 -13.06
N ASP A 50 5.30 28.44 -13.53
CA ASP A 50 6.36 29.39 -13.14
C ASP A 50 6.03 30.82 -13.61
N ASP A 51 5.58 30.98 -14.86
CA ASP A 51 5.22 32.28 -15.42
C ASP A 51 4.01 32.88 -14.69
N TYR A 52 3.01 32.06 -14.37
CA TYR A 52 1.82 32.48 -13.63
C TYR A 52 2.20 32.96 -12.22
N VAL A 53 3.02 32.19 -11.50
CA VAL A 53 3.51 32.55 -10.16
C VAL A 53 4.33 33.83 -10.19
N MET A 54 5.23 33.99 -11.17
CA MET A 54 6.01 35.22 -11.34
C MET A 54 5.11 36.43 -11.60
N GLY A 55 4.06 36.26 -12.40
CA GLY A 55 3.03 37.27 -12.62
C GLY A 55 2.34 37.70 -11.32
N LEU A 56 1.95 36.74 -10.46
CA LEU A 56 1.31 37.03 -9.18
C LEU A 56 2.23 37.79 -8.20
N TYR A 57 3.53 37.48 -8.18
CA TYR A 57 4.50 38.25 -7.39
C TYR A 57 4.71 39.66 -7.97
N ALA A 58 4.83 39.79 -9.29
CA ALA A 58 5.01 41.09 -9.95
C ALA A 58 3.81 42.03 -9.72
N GLN A 59 2.59 41.48 -9.63
CA GLN A 59 1.37 42.22 -9.35
C GLN A 59 1.16 42.52 -7.85
N GLY A 60 2.02 41.98 -6.97
CA GLY A 60 1.89 42.14 -5.52
C GLY A 60 0.73 41.34 -4.89
N VAL A 61 0.16 40.37 -5.61
CA VAL A 61 -0.89 39.48 -5.08
C VAL A 61 -0.30 38.51 -4.05
N LEU A 62 0.92 38.04 -4.29
CA LEU A 62 1.65 37.17 -3.37
C LEU A 62 2.67 37.95 -2.55
N THR A 63 2.63 37.78 -1.23
CA THR A 63 3.66 38.31 -0.33
C THR A 63 4.85 37.33 -0.24
N PRO A 64 6.08 37.76 -0.57
CA PRO A 64 7.27 36.91 -0.40
C PRO A 64 7.38 36.38 1.04
N ASN A 65 7.94 35.17 1.19
CA ASN A 65 8.12 34.46 2.47
C ASN A 65 6.86 33.96 3.18
N GLU A 66 5.64 34.27 2.73
CA GLU A 66 4.41 33.67 3.30
C GLU A 66 4.06 32.29 2.72
N TRP A 67 4.64 31.98 1.57
CA TRP A 67 4.32 30.80 0.77
C TRP A 67 5.46 29.78 0.77
N LEU A 68 5.07 28.51 0.73
CA LEU A 68 5.92 27.40 0.36
C LEU A 68 5.61 27.06 -1.09
N ASP A 69 6.61 27.17 -1.95
CA ASP A 69 6.53 26.81 -3.35
C ASP A 69 7.44 25.62 -3.61
N LEU A 70 6.86 24.53 -4.10
CA LEU A 70 7.57 23.32 -4.52
C LEU A 70 7.43 23.09 -6.04
N GLY A 71 6.90 24.08 -6.78
CA GLY A 71 6.72 24.03 -8.23
C GLY A 71 5.41 23.39 -8.69
N GLY A 72 5.18 23.42 -10.01
CA GLY A 72 4.05 22.76 -10.65
C GLY A 72 4.12 21.24 -10.58
N LEU A 73 2.98 20.59 -10.80
CA LEU A 73 2.84 19.15 -10.89
C LEU A 73 2.76 18.74 -12.37
N SER A 74 3.91 18.34 -12.92
CA SER A 74 4.01 17.86 -14.30
C SER A 74 3.44 16.44 -14.48
N SER A 75 3.40 15.96 -15.72
CA SER A 75 3.01 14.58 -16.03
C SER A 75 4.00 13.59 -15.44
N LEU A 76 3.49 12.46 -14.95
CA LEU A 76 4.34 11.40 -14.42
C LEU A 76 5.17 10.77 -15.55
N SER A 77 6.49 10.82 -15.44
CA SER A 77 7.34 10.18 -16.42
C SER A 77 7.21 8.67 -16.31
N ALA A 78 7.33 7.99 -17.45
CA ALA A 78 7.19 6.55 -17.51
C ALA A 78 8.29 5.83 -16.66
N GLU A 79 9.46 6.43 -16.47
CA GLU A 79 10.53 5.92 -15.59
C GLU A 79 10.15 5.95 -14.10
N GLU A 80 9.46 7.00 -13.65
CA GLU A 80 9.02 7.14 -12.25
C GLU A 80 7.99 6.06 -11.86
N TYR A 81 7.15 5.59 -12.80
CA TYR A 81 6.25 4.46 -12.53
C TYR A 81 7.01 3.22 -12.07
N PHE A 82 8.15 2.91 -12.72
CA PHE A 82 8.94 1.74 -12.37
C PHE A 82 9.59 1.90 -11.00
N GLY A 83 10.29 3.02 -10.76
CA GLY A 83 10.93 3.31 -9.48
C GLY A 83 9.93 3.30 -8.31
N ALA A 84 8.77 3.92 -8.50
CA ALA A 84 7.71 3.95 -7.50
C ALA A 84 7.10 2.57 -7.24
N SER A 85 6.92 1.74 -8.26
CA SER A 85 6.39 0.38 -8.10
C SER A 85 7.26 -0.47 -7.17
N LEU A 86 8.58 -0.39 -7.37
CA LEU A 86 9.55 -1.16 -6.61
C LEU A 86 9.60 -0.69 -5.15
N TRP A 87 9.45 0.63 -4.94
CA TRP A 87 9.39 1.20 -3.61
C TRP A 87 8.10 0.87 -2.85
N GLN A 88 6.93 0.93 -3.49
CA GLN A 88 5.70 0.53 -2.83
C GLN A 88 5.75 -0.96 -2.43
N LEU A 89 6.32 -1.80 -3.28
CA LEU A 89 6.56 -3.21 -2.98
C LEU A 89 7.58 -3.39 -1.84
N TYR A 90 8.58 -2.53 -1.71
CA TYR A 90 9.47 -2.54 -0.55
C TYR A 90 8.75 -2.11 0.73
N LYS A 91 7.98 -1.01 0.69
CA LYS A 91 7.22 -0.49 1.84
C LYS A 91 6.12 -1.44 2.30
N SER A 92 5.68 -2.37 1.45
CA SER A 92 4.70 -3.39 1.83
C SER A 92 5.20 -4.39 2.88
N ILE A 93 6.53 -4.49 3.04
CA ILE A 93 7.16 -5.31 4.09
C ILE A 93 6.78 -4.78 5.50
N ASP A 94 6.52 -3.48 5.64
CA ASP A 94 6.17 -2.88 6.93
C ASP A 94 4.70 -2.47 7.02
N SER A 95 4.10 -2.06 5.89
CA SER A 95 2.73 -1.54 5.85
C SER A 95 1.96 -2.08 4.64
N PRO A 96 1.53 -3.35 4.67
CA PRO A 96 1.00 -4.03 3.49
C PRO A 96 -0.30 -3.41 2.96
N TYR A 97 -1.24 -3.05 3.83
CA TYR A 97 -2.54 -2.51 3.40
C TYR A 97 -2.41 -1.16 2.68
N LYS A 98 -1.58 -0.25 3.22
CA LYS A 98 -1.30 1.06 2.59
C LYS A 98 -0.52 0.87 1.29
N ALA A 99 0.43 -0.05 1.26
CA ALA A 99 1.22 -0.34 0.07
C ALA A 99 0.36 -0.88 -1.08
N VAL A 100 -0.60 -1.78 -0.82
CA VAL A 100 -1.55 -2.27 -1.83
C VAL A 100 -2.35 -1.12 -2.45
N LEU A 101 -2.93 -0.25 -1.63
CA LEU A 101 -3.69 0.92 -2.10
C LEU A 101 -2.86 1.79 -3.05
N LYS A 102 -1.63 2.13 -2.64
CA LYS A 102 -0.73 2.96 -3.45
C LYS A 102 -0.23 2.26 -4.70
N THR A 103 0.02 0.95 -4.62
CA THR A 103 0.49 0.15 -5.75
C THR A 103 -0.59 0.07 -6.84
N LEU A 104 -1.84 -0.16 -6.44
CA LEU A 104 -2.97 -0.17 -7.37
C LEU A 104 -3.28 1.22 -7.92
N LEU A 105 -3.02 2.30 -7.17
CA LEU A 105 -3.11 3.66 -7.70
C LEU A 105 -2.09 3.88 -8.83
N LEU A 106 -0.85 3.42 -8.67
CA LEU A 106 0.15 3.49 -9.74
C LEU A 106 -0.27 2.69 -10.98
N GLU A 107 -0.89 1.53 -10.77
CA GLU A 107 -1.41 0.72 -11.86
C GLU A 107 -2.56 1.44 -12.59
N ALA A 108 -3.48 2.06 -11.86
CA ALA A 108 -4.56 2.88 -12.42
C ALA A 108 -4.01 4.06 -13.23
N TYR A 109 -3.03 4.79 -12.70
CA TYR A 109 -2.35 5.85 -13.45
C TYR A 109 -1.68 5.30 -14.73
N SER A 110 -1.04 4.13 -14.67
CA SER A 110 -0.38 3.53 -15.84
C SER A 110 -1.37 3.10 -16.92
N TRP A 111 -2.62 2.80 -16.53
CA TRP A 111 -3.70 2.45 -17.44
C TRP A 111 -4.23 3.66 -18.22
N GLU A 112 -4.17 4.85 -17.62
CA GLU A 112 -4.57 6.12 -18.25
C GLU A 112 -3.45 6.79 -19.07
N TYR A 113 -2.24 6.25 -19.03
CA TYR A 113 -1.07 6.81 -19.70
C TYR A 113 -1.27 6.92 -21.23
N PRO A 114 -0.83 8.01 -21.89
CA PRO A 114 -0.04 9.13 -21.35
C PRO A 114 -0.86 10.25 -20.71
N ASN A 115 -2.18 10.17 -20.74
CA ASN A 115 -3.09 11.23 -20.31
C ASN A 115 -3.54 11.03 -18.85
N ASN A 116 -2.70 10.43 -18.02
CA ASN A 116 -3.05 10.14 -16.64
C ASN A 116 -3.24 11.45 -15.88
N ARG A 117 -4.28 11.51 -15.05
CA ARG A 117 -4.54 12.66 -14.20
C ARG A 117 -4.23 12.30 -12.75
N LEU A 118 -3.23 12.94 -12.17
CA LEU A 118 -2.83 12.72 -10.77
C LEU A 118 -3.91 13.21 -9.80
N LEU A 119 -4.09 12.52 -8.68
CA LEU A 119 -5.13 12.80 -7.69
C LEU A 119 -5.03 14.21 -7.10
N ALA A 120 -3.83 14.76 -6.92
CA ALA A 120 -3.68 16.14 -6.47
C ALA A 120 -4.37 17.12 -7.43
N LYS A 121 -4.25 16.92 -8.76
CA LYS A 121 -4.93 17.78 -9.75
C LYS A 121 -6.45 17.67 -9.66
N ASP A 122 -6.99 16.50 -9.33
CA ASP A 122 -8.43 16.34 -9.10
C ASP A 122 -8.87 17.08 -7.84
N ILE A 123 -8.12 16.95 -6.74
CA ILE A 123 -8.38 17.65 -5.48
C ILE A 123 -8.37 19.15 -5.70
N LYS A 124 -7.35 19.67 -6.39
CA LYS A 124 -7.23 21.08 -6.74
C LYS A 124 -8.42 21.53 -7.57
N GLN A 125 -8.79 20.79 -8.61
CA GLN A 125 -9.94 21.14 -9.45
C GLN A 125 -11.23 21.25 -8.61
N ARG A 126 -11.55 20.21 -7.83
CA ARG A 126 -12.73 20.20 -6.94
C ARG A 126 -12.71 21.37 -5.95
N LEU A 127 -11.54 21.72 -5.42
CA LEU A 127 -11.37 22.86 -4.52
C LEU A 127 -11.65 24.20 -5.23
N HIS A 128 -11.12 24.39 -6.44
CA HIS A 128 -11.33 25.60 -7.24
C HIS A 128 -12.78 25.74 -7.70
N ASP A 129 -13.45 24.63 -8.00
CA ASP A 129 -14.86 24.58 -8.37
C ASP A 129 -15.81 24.82 -7.18
N GLY A 130 -15.26 24.89 -5.96
CA GLY A 130 -16.04 25.06 -4.73
C GLY A 130 -16.85 23.82 -4.36
N GLU A 131 -16.47 22.64 -4.85
CA GLU A 131 -17.12 21.37 -4.53
C GLU A 131 -16.82 20.97 -3.09
N ILE A 132 -17.66 21.42 -2.15
CA ILE A 132 -17.62 20.97 -0.75
C ILE A 132 -18.36 19.63 -0.67
N VAL A 133 -17.70 18.58 -1.12
CA VAL A 133 -18.19 17.21 -0.93
C VAL A 133 -17.86 16.80 0.50
N SER A 134 -18.87 16.54 1.33
CA SER A 134 -18.80 16.17 2.76
C SER A 134 -17.50 15.49 3.21
N PHE A 135 -17.07 14.47 2.46
CA PHE A 135 -15.83 13.71 2.70
C PHE A 135 -14.96 13.57 1.45
N GLY A 136 -15.35 14.19 0.33
CA GLY A 136 -14.88 13.85 -1.02
C GLY A 136 -13.49 14.38 -1.39
N LEU A 137 -12.85 15.14 -0.49
CA LEU A 137 -11.45 15.56 -0.62
C LEU A 137 -10.51 14.75 0.28
N ASP A 138 -10.99 13.72 0.98
CA ASP A 138 -10.09 12.82 1.71
C ASP A 138 -9.18 12.08 0.72
N PRO A 139 -7.84 12.17 0.85
CA PRO A 139 -6.91 11.62 -0.14
C PRO A 139 -6.94 10.10 -0.27
N TYR A 140 -7.39 9.39 0.77
CA TYR A 140 -7.55 7.93 0.69
C TYR A 140 -8.89 7.56 0.07
N CYS A 141 -9.96 8.31 0.31
CA CYS A 141 -11.24 8.10 -0.35
C CYS A 141 -11.12 8.31 -1.86
N MET A 142 -10.45 9.39 -2.30
CA MET A 142 -10.21 9.63 -3.72
C MET A 142 -9.28 8.58 -4.36
N MET A 143 -8.29 8.09 -3.60
CA MET A 143 -7.47 6.96 -4.05
C MET A 143 -8.30 5.69 -4.22
N LEU A 144 -9.16 5.37 -3.24
CA LEU A 144 -10.03 4.21 -3.31
C LEU A 144 -11.02 4.32 -4.47
N GLU A 145 -11.60 5.49 -4.70
CA GLU A 145 -12.48 5.78 -5.83
C GLU A 145 -11.76 5.54 -7.16
N ARG A 146 -10.58 6.13 -7.35
CA ARG A 146 -9.79 5.95 -8.58
C ARG A 146 -9.43 4.49 -8.84
N VAL A 147 -8.96 3.79 -7.80
CA VAL A 147 -8.62 2.37 -7.91
C VAL A 147 -9.87 1.51 -8.16
N THR A 148 -11.01 1.87 -7.56
CA THR A 148 -12.29 1.18 -7.80
C THR A 148 -12.69 1.28 -9.26
N THR A 149 -12.69 2.49 -9.83
CA THR A 149 -13.00 2.72 -11.24
C THR A 149 -12.08 1.90 -12.15
N TYR A 150 -10.78 1.92 -11.87
CA TYR A 150 -9.80 1.13 -12.62
C TYR A 150 -10.09 -0.38 -12.58
N LEU A 151 -10.25 -0.95 -11.37
CA LEU A 151 -10.44 -2.38 -11.20
C LEU A 151 -11.78 -2.86 -11.77
N GLN A 152 -12.83 -2.05 -11.69
CA GLN A 152 -14.11 -2.33 -12.36
C GLN A 152 -13.97 -2.31 -13.88
N ALA A 153 -13.23 -1.35 -14.44
CA ALA A 153 -13.02 -1.25 -15.88
C ALA A 153 -12.25 -2.44 -16.48
N ILE A 154 -11.40 -3.10 -15.67
CA ILE A 154 -10.67 -4.31 -16.06
C ILE A 154 -11.30 -5.61 -15.51
N GLU A 155 -12.49 -5.51 -14.91
CA GLU A 155 -13.26 -6.64 -14.35
C GLU A 155 -12.50 -7.47 -13.29
N ASP A 156 -11.63 -6.83 -12.50
CA ASP A 156 -10.82 -7.49 -11.47
C ASP A 156 -11.47 -7.42 -10.08
N GLU A 157 -12.55 -8.18 -9.94
CA GLU A 157 -13.34 -8.24 -8.69
C GLU A 157 -12.52 -8.75 -7.49
N THR A 158 -11.52 -9.60 -7.74
CA THR A 158 -10.69 -10.17 -6.67
C THR A 158 -9.81 -9.09 -6.03
N ARG A 159 -9.10 -8.29 -6.84
CA ARG A 159 -8.31 -7.16 -6.33
C ARG A 159 -9.19 -6.03 -5.84
N LEU A 160 -10.41 -5.86 -6.39
CA LEU A 160 -11.38 -4.89 -5.91
C LEU A 160 -11.85 -5.19 -4.48
N ASP A 161 -12.17 -6.44 -4.18
CA ASP A 161 -12.49 -6.87 -2.81
C ASP A 161 -11.30 -6.65 -1.86
N LEU A 162 -10.09 -7.03 -2.29
CA LEU A 162 -8.88 -6.84 -1.50
C LEU A 162 -8.61 -5.37 -1.18
N VAL A 163 -8.69 -4.46 -2.15
CA VAL A 163 -8.39 -3.04 -1.91
C VAL A 163 -9.39 -2.40 -0.96
N ARG A 164 -10.67 -2.80 -1.01
CA ARG A 164 -11.70 -2.38 -0.06
C ARG A 164 -11.39 -2.86 1.36
N ARG A 165 -10.95 -4.12 1.52
CA ARG A 165 -10.48 -4.65 2.82
C ARG A 165 -9.23 -3.93 3.32
N CYS A 166 -8.26 -3.66 2.46
CA CYS A 166 -7.07 -2.88 2.78
C CYS A 166 -7.43 -1.47 3.26
N PHE A 167 -8.35 -0.79 2.57
CA PHE A 167 -8.85 0.52 2.98
C PHE A 167 -9.51 0.45 4.35
N TYR A 168 -10.45 -0.47 4.54
CA TYR A 168 -11.16 -0.65 5.82
C TYR A 168 -10.19 -0.87 6.99
N LEU A 169 -9.23 -1.80 6.84
CA LEU A 169 -8.22 -2.10 7.86
C LEU A 169 -7.26 -0.93 8.10
N LYS A 170 -6.92 -0.15 7.06
CA LYS A 170 -6.07 1.05 7.18
C LYS A 170 -6.76 2.19 7.92
N VAL A 171 -8.09 2.31 7.79
CA VAL A 171 -8.86 3.38 8.45
C VAL A 171 -8.98 3.13 9.96
N CYS A 172 -8.86 1.87 10.40
CA CYS A 172 -8.90 1.46 11.82
C CYS A 172 -10.23 1.80 12.53
N GLU A 173 -11.33 1.98 11.78
CA GLU A 173 -12.67 2.22 12.32
C GLU A 173 -13.46 0.91 12.37
N LYS A 174 -13.76 0.41 13.57
CA LYS A 174 -14.37 -0.90 13.78
C LYS A 174 -15.90 -0.83 13.81
N LEU A 175 -16.55 -1.19 12.71
CA LEU A 175 -18.00 -1.10 12.56
C LEU A 175 -18.79 -2.17 13.33
N SER A 176 -18.21 -3.34 13.59
CA SER A 176 -18.85 -4.42 14.38
C SER A 176 -18.93 -4.13 15.88
N ARG A 177 -18.23 -3.10 16.37
CA ARG A 177 -18.21 -2.72 17.79
C ARG A 177 -19.13 -1.53 18.04
N GLU A 178 -19.71 -1.48 19.24
CA GLU A 178 -20.51 -0.36 19.70
C GLU A 178 -19.71 0.96 19.78
N ARG A 179 -20.41 2.08 19.63
CA ARG A 179 -19.83 3.43 19.54
C ARG A 179 -19.09 3.82 20.83
N ALA A 180 -17.93 4.45 20.67
CA ALA A 180 -17.38 5.35 21.68
C ALA A 180 -17.72 6.84 21.40
N CYS A 181 -17.96 7.22 20.13
CA CYS A 181 -18.34 8.58 19.71
C CYS A 181 -18.96 8.58 18.29
N VAL A 182 -19.72 9.62 17.94
CA VAL A 182 -20.21 9.89 16.56
C VAL A 182 -19.10 10.61 15.79
N GLY A 183 -18.24 9.85 15.12
CA GLY A 183 -17.21 10.40 14.24
C GLY A 183 -17.68 10.38 12.79
N TRP A 184 -17.54 11.51 12.08
CA TRP A 184 -17.76 11.63 10.63
C TRP A 184 -17.13 10.45 9.85
N ARG A 185 -15.95 9.99 10.27
CA ARG A 185 -15.23 8.85 9.69
C ARG A 185 -16.09 7.58 9.66
N ARG A 186 -16.81 7.28 10.75
CA ARG A 186 -17.66 6.09 10.83
C ARG A 186 -18.82 6.18 9.86
N GLU A 187 -19.37 7.36 9.64
CA GLU A 187 -20.44 7.58 8.66
C GLU A 187 -19.93 7.29 7.24
N VAL A 188 -18.75 7.79 6.87
CA VAL A 188 -18.11 7.49 5.59
C VAL A 188 -17.90 5.99 5.40
N VAL A 189 -17.26 5.34 6.37
CA VAL A 189 -16.96 3.91 6.27
C VAL A 189 -18.24 3.07 6.24
N SER A 190 -19.29 3.48 6.98
CA SER A 190 -20.58 2.79 6.95
C SER A 190 -21.25 2.90 5.58
N GLN A 191 -21.23 4.09 4.96
CA GLN A 191 -21.76 4.28 3.60
C GLN A 191 -21.01 3.41 2.59
N LEU A 192 -19.67 3.38 2.67
CA LEU A 192 -18.83 2.56 1.79
C LEU A 192 -19.11 1.06 1.96
N VAL A 193 -19.13 0.56 3.20
CA VAL A 193 -19.40 -0.85 3.52
C VAL A 193 -20.78 -1.28 3.05
N ASN A 194 -21.80 -0.42 3.22
CA ASN A 194 -23.14 -0.66 2.71
C ASN A 194 -23.15 -0.74 1.18
N ALA A 195 -22.46 0.18 0.49
CA ALA A 195 -22.35 0.18 -0.97
C ALA A 195 -21.62 -1.06 -1.51
N TRP A 196 -20.69 -1.64 -0.74
CA TRP A 196 -19.99 -2.87 -1.10
C TRP A 196 -20.78 -4.14 -0.83
N GLY A 197 -21.92 -4.05 -0.13
CA GLY A 197 -22.76 -5.20 0.23
C GLY A 197 -22.10 -6.16 1.21
N TRP A 198 -21.22 -5.66 2.09
CA TRP A 198 -20.57 -6.51 3.09
C TRP A 198 -21.53 -6.89 4.22
N ASP A 199 -21.42 -8.13 4.67
CA ASP A 199 -22.21 -8.65 5.78
C ASP A 199 -21.52 -8.43 7.14
N GLU A 200 -22.29 -8.63 8.21
CA GLU A 200 -21.80 -8.49 9.58
C GLU A 200 -20.68 -9.51 9.90
N LYS A 201 -20.73 -10.71 9.34
CA LYS A 201 -19.71 -11.75 9.54
C LYS A 201 -18.34 -11.29 9.05
N ARG A 202 -18.29 -10.68 7.86
CA ARG A 202 -17.07 -10.09 7.31
C ARG A 202 -16.55 -8.96 8.18
N LEU A 203 -17.41 -8.06 8.64
CA LEU A 203 -17.01 -6.97 9.54
C LEU A 203 -16.44 -7.48 10.86
N MET A 204 -17.11 -8.46 11.48
CA MET A 204 -16.62 -9.11 12.70
C MET A 204 -15.24 -9.72 12.49
N MET A 205 -15.03 -10.43 11.37
CA MET A 205 -13.75 -11.05 11.04
C MET A 205 -12.64 -9.99 10.90
N LEU A 206 -12.88 -8.91 10.14
CA LEU A 206 -11.91 -7.83 9.94
C LEU A 206 -11.62 -7.04 11.23
N ASP A 207 -12.63 -6.73 12.03
CA ASP A 207 -12.47 -6.01 13.29
C ASP A 207 -11.78 -6.83 14.38
N ASN A 208 -11.82 -8.15 14.23
CA ASN A 208 -11.11 -9.12 15.04
C ASN A 208 -9.64 -9.31 14.60
N ARG A 209 -9.10 -8.47 13.71
CA ARG A 209 -7.68 -8.47 13.29
C ARG A 209 -6.69 -8.63 14.44
N ALA A 210 -6.98 -8.01 15.59
CA ALA A 210 -6.11 -8.08 16.77
C ALA A 210 -5.91 -9.51 17.32
N ASN A 211 -6.83 -10.42 16.99
CA ASN A 211 -6.84 -11.81 17.42
C ASN A 211 -6.61 -12.79 16.26
N TRP A 212 -6.24 -12.30 15.07
CA TRP A 212 -5.91 -13.18 13.94
C TRP A 212 -4.69 -14.02 14.27
N LYS A 213 -4.80 -15.33 14.06
CA LYS A 213 -3.71 -16.29 14.24
C LYS A 213 -3.13 -16.66 12.89
N ILE A 214 -2.20 -17.61 12.91
CA ILE A 214 -1.32 -17.87 11.78
C ILE A 214 -2.08 -18.22 10.48
N ASP A 215 -3.22 -18.90 10.59
CA ASP A 215 -4.02 -19.27 9.42
C ASP A 215 -4.67 -18.06 8.75
N GLU A 216 -5.27 -17.14 9.52
CA GLU A 216 -5.80 -15.89 8.96
C GLU A 216 -4.68 -15.01 8.42
N VAL A 217 -3.56 -14.92 9.15
CA VAL A 217 -2.41 -14.11 8.74
C VAL A 217 -1.79 -14.63 7.45
N ARG A 218 -1.65 -15.95 7.27
CA ARG A 218 -1.17 -16.55 6.02
C ARG A 218 -2.07 -16.24 4.83
N LYS A 219 -3.39 -16.39 5.02
CA LYS A 219 -4.36 -16.08 3.95
C LYS A 219 -4.23 -14.62 3.53
N ALA A 220 -4.26 -13.70 4.50
CA ALA A 220 -4.10 -12.28 4.22
C ALA A 220 -2.74 -11.97 3.59
N HIS A 221 -1.64 -12.54 4.10
CA HIS A 221 -0.28 -12.35 3.58
C HIS A 221 -0.20 -12.75 2.11
N ASN A 222 -0.69 -13.94 1.76
CA ASN A 222 -0.66 -14.45 0.39
C ASN A 222 -1.49 -13.57 -0.55
N GLU A 223 -2.71 -13.21 -0.16
CA GLU A 223 -3.56 -12.32 -0.98
C GLU A 223 -2.91 -10.95 -1.23
N LEU A 224 -2.32 -10.36 -0.19
CA LEU A 224 -1.60 -9.09 -0.28
C LEU A 224 -0.40 -9.23 -1.24
N LEU A 225 0.43 -10.25 -1.04
CA LEU A 225 1.63 -10.48 -1.84
C LEU A 225 1.28 -10.75 -3.30
N ASP A 226 0.28 -11.59 -3.57
CA ASP A 226 -0.16 -11.92 -4.92
C ASP A 226 -0.64 -10.68 -5.67
N ALA A 227 -1.45 -9.83 -5.04
CA ALA A 227 -1.91 -8.59 -5.65
C ALA A 227 -0.76 -7.63 -5.97
N MET A 228 0.18 -7.45 -5.05
CA MET A 228 1.34 -6.58 -5.27
C MET A 228 2.26 -7.11 -6.37
N MET A 229 2.50 -8.42 -6.40
CA MET A 229 3.31 -9.05 -7.45
C MET A 229 2.60 -9.00 -8.81
N GLN A 230 1.28 -9.10 -8.85
CA GLN A 230 0.50 -8.90 -10.07
C GLN A 230 0.62 -7.47 -10.58
N SER A 231 0.44 -6.47 -9.73
CA SER A 231 0.61 -5.06 -10.07
C SER A 231 2.03 -4.74 -10.54
N TYR A 232 3.05 -5.28 -9.86
CA TYR A 232 4.45 -5.14 -10.28
C TYR A 232 4.69 -5.71 -11.69
N ARG A 233 4.16 -6.92 -12.00
CA ARG A 233 4.23 -7.51 -13.35
C ARG A 233 3.50 -6.66 -14.39
N ASN A 234 2.38 -6.03 -14.03
CA ASN A 234 1.65 -5.13 -14.92
C ASN A 234 2.46 -3.85 -15.20
N LEU A 235 3.09 -3.27 -14.19
CA LEU A 235 3.95 -2.08 -14.32
C LEU A 235 5.24 -2.38 -15.11
N ILE A 236 5.84 -3.57 -14.96
CA ILE A 236 6.94 -4.02 -15.84
C ILE A 236 6.48 -4.11 -17.30
N ARG A 237 5.30 -4.71 -17.54
CA ARG A 237 4.75 -4.85 -18.89
C ARG A 237 4.48 -3.47 -19.51
N PHE A 238 3.93 -2.54 -18.73
CA PHE A 238 3.76 -1.14 -19.13
C PHE A 238 5.08 -0.49 -19.52
N ALA A 239 6.12 -0.62 -18.68
CA ALA A 239 7.43 -0.03 -18.95
C ALA A 239 8.06 -0.56 -20.25
N ARG A 240 7.97 -1.87 -20.49
CA ARG A 240 8.47 -2.49 -21.73
C ARG A 240 7.72 -2.03 -22.97
N ARG A 241 6.39 -1.88 -22.91
CA ARG A 241 5.56 -1.42 -24.03
C ARG A 241 5.87 0.01 -24.46
N ASN A 242 6.31 0.84 -23.52
CA ASN A 242 6.66 2.24 -23.76
C ASN A 242 8.16 2.45 -24.06
N ASN A 243 8.91 1.38 -24.39
CA ASN A 243 10.35 1.43 -24.73
C ASN A 243 11.21 2.18 -23.72
N LEU A 244 10.89 2.06 -22.44
CA LEU A 244 11.61 2.78 -21.41
C LEU A 244 12.97 2.13 -21.19
N SER A 245 14.04 2.87 -21.45
CA SER A 245 15.32 2.57 -20.80
C SER A 245 15.11 2.81 -19.31
N VAL A 246 15.39 1.80 -18.49
CA VAL A 246 15.36 1.97 -17.03
C VAL A 246 16.54 2.88 -16.67
N SER A 247 16.34 4.19 -16.74
CA SER A 247 17.36 5.21 -16.45
C SER A 247 17.46 5.53 -14.95
N ALA A 248 16.60 4.91 -14.13
CA ALA A 248 16.76 4.90 -12.69
C ALA A 248 18.12 4.28 -12.31
N SER A 249 18.79 4.84 -11.30
CA SER A 249 20.08 4.37 -10.81
C SER A 249 20.07 2.83 -10.68
N PRO A 250 20.87 2.10 -11.48
CA PRO A 250 20.91 0.64 -11.42
C PRO A 250 21.26 0.12 -10.02
N GLN A 251 21.93 0.95 -9.21
CA GLN A 251 22.25 0.65 -7.82
C GLN A 251 21.01 0.65 -6.92
N ASP A 252 20.13 1.65 -7.02
CA ASP A 252 18.92 1.78 -6.18
C ASP A 252 17.92 0.67 -6.49
N ILE A 253 17.71 0.41 -7.79
CA ILE A 253 16.90 -0.73 -8.23
C ILE A 253 17.50 -2.04 -7.74
N GLY A 254 18.82 -2.20 -7.83
CA GLY A 254 19.51 -3.38 -7.35
C GLY A 254 19.34 -3.60 -5.84
N VAL A 255 19.43 -2.54 -5.03
CA VAL A 255 19.22 -2.60 -3.57
C VAL A 255 17.78 -3.00 -3.25
N LEU A 256 16.79 -2.30 -3.82
CA LEU A 256 15.38 -2.60 -3.56
C LEU A 256 15.01 -4.01 -4.01
N THR A 257 15.45 -4.42 -5.20
CA THR A 257 15.25 -5.78 -5.72
C THR A 257 15.85 -6.84 -4.79
N ARG A 258 17.07 -6.64 -4.28
CA ARG A 258 17.67 -7.55 -3.29
C ARG A 258 16.90 -7.59 -1.97
N LYS A 259 16.38 -6.46 -1.49
CA LYS A 259 15.52 -6.42 -0.29
C LYS A 259 14.24 -7.21 -0.50
N LEU A 260 13.64 -7.13 -1.69
CA LEU A 260 12.45 -7.91 -2.04
C LEU A 260 12.72 -9.41 -2.09
N TYR A 261 13.82 -9.84 -2.72
CA TYR A 261 14.24 -11.24 -2.67
C TYR A 261 14.49 -11.71 -1.23
N ALA A 262 15.19 -10.88 -0.43
CA ALA A 262 15.42 -11.17 0.97
C ALA A 262 14.14 -11.28 1.80
N ALA A 263 13.09 -10.52 1.49
CA ALA A 263 11.81 -10.58 2.20
C ALA A 263 10.89 -11.72 1.71
N PHE A 264 10.69 -11.84 0.40
CA PHE A 264 9.61 -12.63 -0.17
C PHE A 264 10.05 -13.95 -0.83
N GLU A 265 11.32 -14.09 -1.23
CA GLU A 265 11.77 -15.30 -1.91
C GLU A 265 11.78 -16.50 -0.95
N ALA A 266 11.11 -17.59 -1.33
CA ALA A 266 11.14 -18.83 -0.58
C ALA A 266 12.36 -19.67 -0.99
N LEU A 267 13.34 -19.79 -0.10
CA LEU A 267 14.54 -20.61 -0.32
C LEU A 267 14.61 -21.78 0.69
N PRO A 268 15.20 -22.93 0.30
CA PRO A 268 15.48 -24.01 1.23
C PRO A 268 16.26 -23.49 2.45
N GLY A 269 15.80 -23.80 3.66
CA GLY A 269 16.45 -23.36 4.90
C GLY A 269 16.16 -21.91 5.34
N LYS A 270 15.69 -21.02 4.46
CA LYS A 270 15.26 -19.67 4.85
C LYS A 270 13.98 -19.70 5.67
N VAL A 271 13.91 -18.90 6.73
CA VAL A 271 12.68 -18.69 7.53
C VAL A 271 11.89 -17.56 6.89
N THR A 272 10.65 -17.83 6.50
CA THR A 272 9.78 -16.84 5.86
C THR A 272 9.14 -15.94 6.92
N LEU A 273 9.17 -14.63 6.69
CA LEU A 273 8.48 -13.65 7.53
C LEU A 273 7.00 -13.55 7.10
N VAL A 274 6.11 -14.19 7.84
CA VAL A 274 4.69 -14.30 7.47
C VAL A 274 3.83 -13.14 8.00
N ASN A 275 4.29 -12.45 9.05
CA ASN A 275 3.53 -11.38 9.72
C ASN A 275 4.20 -10.00 9.66
N PRO A 276 4.28 -9.37 8.47
CA PRO A 276 4.71 -7.98 8.31
C PRO A 276 3.61 -7.02 8.80
N GLN A 277 3.30 -7.01 10.11
CA GLN A 277 2.26 -6.15 10.70
C GLN A 277 0.81 -6.48 10.28
N ILE A 278 0.51 -7.74 9.93
CA ILE A 278 -0.86 -8.17 9.60
C ILE A 278 -1.68 -8.37 10.88
N SER A 279 -1.14 -9.08 11.86
CA SER A 279 -1.73 -9.23 13.20
C SER A 279 -0.76 -8.69 14.25
N PRO A 280 -1.24 -8.05 15.33
CA PRO A 280 -0.36 -7.61 16.41
C PRO A 280 0.19 -8.77 17.26
N ASP A 281 -0.48 -9.92 17.29
CA ASP A 281 -0.10 -11.05 18.14
C ASP A 281 -0.39 -12.41 17.49
N LEU A 282 0.68 -13.17 17.22
CA LEU A 282 0.63 -14.53 16.73
C LEU A 282 0.89 -15.59 17.80
N SER A 283 1.07 -15.21 19.07
CA SER A 283 1.38 -16.16 20.13
C SER A 283 0.30 -17.22 20.27
N GLU A 284 0.72 -18.46 20.47
CA GLU A 284 -0.17 -19.59 20.70
C GLU A 284 0.09 -20.13 22.11
N PRO A 285 -0.95 -20.56 22.84
CA PRO A 285 -0.77 -21.07 24.19
C PRO A 285 0.03 -22.38 24.23
N ASN A 286 0.02 -23.14 23.12
CA ASN A 286 0.76 -24.39 22.98
C ASN A 286 1.37 -24.48 21.59
N LEU A 287 2.62 -24.96 21.53
CA LEU A 287 3.30 -25.35 20.31
C LEU A 287 3.88 -26.75 20.50
N THR A 288 3.39 -27.72 19.73
CA THR A 288 3.82 -29.12 19.80
C THR A 288 4.60 -29.50 18.56
N PHE A 289 5.81 -30.02 18.78
CA PHE A 289 6.71 -30.49 17.73
C PHE A 289 6.77 -32.02 17.75
N ILE A 290 6.39 -32.66 16.65
CA ILE A 290 6.34 -34.13 16.53
C ILE A 290 7.36 -34.57 15.48
N HIS A 291 8.29 -35.45 15.89
CA HIS A 291 9.22 -36.08 14.97
C HIS A 291 8.64 -37.37 14.39
N VAL A 292 8.63 -37.48 13.06
CA VAL A 292 8.29 -38.69 12.32
C VAL A 292 9.58 -39.33 11.80
N PRO A 293 9.95 -40.54 12.26
CA PRO A 293 11.13 -41.24 11.77
C PRO A 293 10.92 -41.85 10.38
N PRO A 294 12.01 -42.26 9.70
CA PRO A 294 11.92 -43.01 8.43
C PRO A 294 11.05 -44.27 8.53
N GLY A 295 10.44 -44.66 7.40
CA GLY A 295 9.65 -45.90 7.29
C GLY A 295 8.23 -45.80 7.87
N ARG A 296 7.73 -44.59 8.13
CA ARG A 296 6.33 -44.33 8.51
C ARG A 296 5.53 -43.86 7.29
N ALA A 297 4.19 -43.83 7.43
CA ALA A 297 3.29 -43.35 6.40
C ALA A 297 3.48 -41.84 6.11
N ASN A 298 3.75 -41.05 7.15
CA ASN A 298 4.02 -39.61 7.02
C ASN A 298 5.49 -39.37 6.63
N ARG A 299 5.73 -38.28 5.91
CA ARG A 299 7.09 -37.88 5.49
C ARG A 299 8.01 -37.71 6.70
N THR A 300 9.22 -38.28 6.62
CA THR A 300 10.24 -38.17 7.68
C THR A 300 10.60 -36.72 7.96
N GLY A 301 10.52 -36.29 9.21
CA GLY A 301 10.89 -34.94 9.62
C GLY A 301 10.11 -34.48 10.85
N TRP A 302 10.02 -33.17 11.04
CA TRP A 302 9.34 -32.54 12.15
C TRP A 302 8.06 -31.84 11.67
N TYR A 303 7.02 -31.94 12.49
CA TYR A 303 5.71 -31.34 12.27
C TYR A 303 5.37 -30.46 13.46
N LEU A 304 4.91 -29.23 13.19
CA LEU A 304 4.52 -28.25 14.19
C LEU A 304 3.00 -28.15 14.27
N TYR A 305 2.44 -28.12 15.46
CA TYR A 305 1.02 -27.92 15.76
C TYR A 305 0.86 -26.82 16.80
N ASN A 306 -0.16 -25.95 16.68
CA ASN A 306 -0.56 -25.00 17.73
C ASN A 306 -1.55 -25.61 18.73
N ARG A 307 -1.28 -26.85 19.14
CA ARG A 307 -2.13 -27.64 20.04
C ARG A 307 -1.30 -28.16 21.20
N ALA A 308 -1.97 -28.52 22.29
CA ALA A 308 -1.33 -29.17 23.41
C ALA A 308 -0.76 -30.55 22.99
N PRO A 309 0.24 -31.09 23.71
CA PRO A 309 0.89 -32.35 23.35
C PRO A 309 0.05 -33.57 23.79
N ASP A 310 -1.23 -33.61 23.42
CA ASP A 310 -2.15 -34.71 23.70
C ASP A 310 -2.73 -35.28 22.40
N MET A 311 -3.03 -36.58 22.41
CA MET A 311 -3.40 -37.28 21.19
C MET A 311 -4.75 -36.80 20.61
N GLU A 312 -5.70 -36.47 21.47
CA GLU A 312 -7.04 -36.04 21.07
C GLU A 312 -7.02 -34.67 20.38
N SER A 313 -6.18 -33.74 20.84
CA SER A 313 -6.05 -32.41 20.24
C SER A 313 -5.28 -32.40 18.91
N ILE A 314 -4.41 -33.40 18.69
CA ILE A 314 -3.57 -33.51 17.49
C ILE A 314 -4.24 -34.35 16.40
N ILE A 315 -4.89 -35.45 16.77
CA ILE A 315 -5.60 -36.32 15.83
C ILE A 315 -6.66 -35.46 15.11
N SER A 316 -6.76 -35.63 13.79
CA SER A 316 -7.64 -34.88 12.86
C SER A 316 -7.27 -33.43 12.53
N HIS A 317 -6.21 -32.87 13.12
CA HIS A 317 -5.74 -31.53 12.77
C HIS A 317 -4.58 -31.58 11.78
N GLN A 318 -4.52 -30.60 10.88
CA GLN A 318 -3.38 -30.42 9.99
C GLN A 318 -2.22 -29.76 10.75
N PRO A 319 -0.98 -30.16 10.49
CA PRO A 319 0.19 -29.46 11.02
C PRO A 319 0.23 -28.03 10.49
N LEU A 320 0.62 -27.08 11.35
CA LEU A 320 0.90 -25.70 10.96
C LEU A 320 2.05 -25.61 9.97
N GLU A 321 3.14 -26.34 10.24
CA GLU A 321 4.31 -26.39 9.39
C GLU A 321 4.99 -27.75 9.43
N TYR A 322 5.75 -28.04 8.37
CA TYR A 322 6.62 -29.20 8.27
C TYR A 322 8.03 -28.79 7.86
N ASN A 323 9.04 -29.35 8.51
CA ASN A 323 10.41 -29.25 8.03
C ASN A 323 11.24 -30.47 8.41
N ARG A 324 12.25 -30.79 7.60
CA ARG A 324 13.23 -31.84 7.94
C ARG A 324 14.05 -31.46 9.19
N TYR A 325 14.28 -30.17 9.41
CA TYR A 325 15.12 -29.68 10.50
C TYR A 325 14.30 -28.95 11.56
N LEU A 326 14.43 -29.38 12.81
CA LEU A 326 13.71 -28.81 13.96
C LEU A 326 14.06 -27.33 14.18
N ASN A 327 15.34 -26.95 14.05
CA ASN A 327 15.79 -25.58 14.25
C ASN A 327 15.07 -24.57 13.34
N LYS A 328 14.75 -24.95 12.09
CA LYS A 328 13.98 -24.07 11.20
C LYS A 328 12.54 -23.89 11.67
N LEU A 329 11.89 -24.95 12.19
CA LEU A 329 10.55 -24.83 12.75
C LEU A 329 10.54 -24.00 14.04
N VAL A 330 11.53 -24.19 14.91
CA VAL A 330 11.67 -23.42 16.14
C VAL A 330 11.96 -21.94 15.86
N ALA A 331 12.72 -21.63 14.81
CA ALA A 331 12.97 -20.25 14.41
C ALA A 331 11.78 -19.58 13.70
N TRP A 332 10.87 -20.38 13.13
CA TRP A 332 9.66 -19.89 12.46
C TRP A 332 8.49 -19.69 13.44
N ALA A 333 8.37 -20.60 14.42
CA ALA A 333 7.39 -20.56 15.49
C ALA A 333 7.68 -19.43 16.47
#